data_AF-A0A7W7KQI4-F1
#
_entry.id   AF-A0A7W7KQI4-F1
#
_cell.length_a   1.000
_cell.length_b   1.000
_cell.length_c   1.000
_cell.angle_alpha   90.00
_cell.angle_beta   90.00
_cell.angle_gamma   90.00
#
_symmetry.space_group_name_H-M   'P 1'
#
loop_
_entity.id
_entity.type
_entity.pdbx_description
1 polymer ?
#
loop_
_entity_poly.entity_id
_entity_poly.type
_entity_poly.pdbx_seq_one_letter_code
_entity_poly.pdbx_strand_id
1 'polypeptide(L)'
;MLNIYVRNDLNMRLGKLASQCAHSLTKAVLAGFSQRPDGRLQLTRSDYLVLLDFICYPEVKINLVPEQEILALAGKAHLVIDNGHTEFHGVQTLTAASESIFPEFREETLTDPTGKSDAPIRQYLIFSKEKKPSKERACEMAAHAQVRQLAVDLQWECALFEGDFVVLPPLNPQLECWLRSGYGKIAVSVTTQKELVQADEKLCGIEGMKTTLVAVGDSLALATSPAIAAHLADITGSMKLL
;
A
#
# COMPACT_ATOMS: atom_id res chain seq x y z
N MET A 1 13.01 9.40 -6.71
CA MET A 1 11.64 9.43 -7.27
C MET A 1 11.19 8.05 -7.77
N LEU A 2 10.00 7.61 -7.38
CA LEU A 2 9.28 6.44 -7.85
C LEU A 2 8.19 6.84 -8.84
N ASN A 3 8.20 6.30 -10.07
CA ASN A 3 7.11 6.49 -11.01
C ASN A 3 6.03 5.40 -10.82
N ILE A 4 4.78 5.83 -10.65
CA ILE A 4 3.61 4.95 -10.59
C ILE A 4 2.70 5.30 -11.76
N TYR A 5 2.36 4.29 -12.55
CA TYR A 5 1.49 4.38 -13.72
C TYR A 5 0.14 3.78 -13.36
N VAL A 6 -0.95 4.50 -13.59
CA VAL A 6 -2.30 4.02 -13.29
C VAL A 6 -3.19 4.23 -14.50
N ARG A 7 -3.98 3.22 -14.84
CA ARG A 7 -4.88 3.29 -16.00
C ARG A 7 -5.94 4.37 -15.85
N ASN A 8 -5.99 5.27 -16.82
CA ASN A 8 -6.98 6.34 -16.88
C ASN A 8 -8.22 6.00 -17.71
N ASP A 9 -8.15 4.92 -18.51
CA ASP A 9 -9.13 4.46 -19.47
C ASP A 9 -10.16 3.47 -18.89
N LEU A 10 -9.91 2.92 -17.69
CA LEU A 10 -10.81 1.98 -17.00
C LEU A 10 -12.01 2.62 -16.29
N ASN A 11 -12.15 3.95 -16.34
CA ASN A 11 -13.16 4.72 -15.58
C ASN A 11 -13.28 4.31 -14.10
N MET A 12 -12.17 3.91 -13.48
CA MET A 12 -12.12 3.52 -12.08
C MET A 12 -12.60 4.67 -11.19
N ARG A 13 -13.40 4.36 -10.16
CA ARG A 13 -13.73 5.34 -9.12
C ARG A 13 -12.47 5.76 -8.37
N LEU A 14 -12.55 6.92 -7.71
CA LEU A 14 -11.40 7.53 -7.05
C LEU A 14 -10.75 6.61 -6.01
N GLY A 15 -11.56 5.92 -5.19
CA GLY A 15 -11.05 4.94 -4.25
C GLY A 15 -10.33 3.74 -4.87
N LYS A 16 -10.78 3.26 -6.03
CA LYS A 16 -10.13 2.15 -6.74
C LYS A 16 -8.78 2.61 -7.27
N LEU A 17 -8.71 3.77 -7.95
CA LEU A 17 -7.46 4.38 -8.41
C LEU A 17 -6.43 4.50 -7.28
N ALA A 18 -6.84 5.10 -6.15
CA ALA A 18 -6.01 5.27 -4.97
C ALA A 18 -5.49 3.92 -4.42
N SER A 19 -6.37 2.92 -4.33
CA SER A 19 -6.00 1.58 -3.82
C SER A 19 -5.02 0.87 -4.75
N GLN A 20 -5.20 0.97 -6.06
CA GLN A 20 -4.29 0.36 -7.05
C GLN A 20 -2.92 1.06 -7.07
N CYS A 21 -2.89 2.38 -6.87
CA CYS A 21 -1.66 3.14 -6.69
C CYS A 21 -0.88 2.65 -5.46
N ALA A 22 -1.53 2.58 -4.30
CA ALA A 22 -0.91 2.07 -3.08
C ALA A 22 -0.47 0.60 -3.21
N HIS A 23 -1.24 -0.24 -3.91
CA HIS A 23 -0.88 -1.63 -4.22
C HIS A 23 0.41 -1.70 -5.04
N SER A 24 0.52 -0.87 -6.07
CA SER A 24 1.69 -0.76 -6.93
C SER A 24 2.93 -0.32 -6.15
N LEU A 25 2.79 0.66 -5.24
CA LEU A 25 3.88 1.06 -4.34
C LEU A 25 4.29 -0.07 -3.40
N THR A 26 3.32 -0.79 -2.80
CA THR A 26 3.62 -1.93 -1.93
C THR A 26 4.49 -2.96 -2.67
N LYS A 27 4.16 -3.30 -3.93
CA LYS A 27 4.99 -4.21 -4.73
C LYS A 27 6.42 -3.70 -4.90
N ALA A 28 6.59 -2.43 -5.28
CA ALA A 28 7.91 -1.85 -5.48
C ALA A 28 8.77 -1.89 -4.22
N VAL A 29 8.19 -1.59 -3.04
CA VAL A 29 8.90 -1.67 -1.76
C VAL A 29 9.23 -3.13 -1.39
N LEU A 30 8.27 -4.04 -1.56
CA LEU A 30 8.42 -5.43 -1.14
C LEU A 30 9.38 -6.24 -2.03
N ALA A 31 9.67 -5.79 -3.25
CA ALA A 31 10.58 -6.46 -4.17
C ALA A 31 12.04 -6.57 -3.68
N GLY A 32 12.44 -5.75 -2.70
CA GLY A 32 13.78 -5.83 -2.08
C GLY A 32 13.87 -6.86 -0.96
N PHE A 33 12.75 -7.43 -0.54
CA PHE A 33 12.70 -8.33 0.61
C PHE A 33 12.77 -9.80 0.19
N SER A 34 13.42 -10.59 1.04
CA SER A 34 13.39 -12.06 1.01
C SER A 34 12.96 -12.59 2.38
N GLN A 35 12.32 -13.76 2.40
CA GLN A 35 11.93 -14.42 3.63
C GLN A 35 13.02 -15.39 4.10
N ARG A 36 13.37 -15.31 5.38
CA ARG A 36 14.29 -16.24 6.05
C ARG A 36 13.58 -17.54 6.43
N PRO A 37 14.35 -18.63 6.71
CA PRO A 37 13.79 -19.87 7.25
C PRO A 37 13.04 -19.69 8.58
N ASP A 38 13.39 -18.68 9.37
CA ASP A 38 12.73 -18.34 10.64
C ASP A 38 11.48 -17.45 10.46
N GLY A 39 11.07 -17.21 9.22
CA GLY A 39 9.89 -16.42 8.86
C GLY A 39 10.12 -14.90 8.81
N ARG A 40 11.24 -14.39 9.35
CA ARG A 40 11.55 -12.95 9.31
C ARG A 40 11.87 -12.48 7.90
N LEU A 41 11.59 -11.21 7.64
CA LEU A 41 12.00 -10.56 6.39
C LEU A 41 13.43 -10.05 6.50
N GLN A 42 14.18 -10.13 5.41
CA GLN A 42 15.50 -9.54 5.28
C GLN A 42 15.68 -8.86 3.92
N LEU A 43 16.61 -7.92 3.88
CA LEU A 43 17.07 -7.25 2.67
C LEU A 43 18.58 -7.03 2.74
N THR A 44 19.23 -6.79 1.60
CA THR A 44 20.66 -6.43 1.62
C THR A 44 20.87 -5.09 2.30
N ARG A 45 22.06 -4.85 2.85
CA ARG A 45 22.38 -3.56 3.47
C ARG A 45 22.26 -2.39 2.50
N SER A 46 22.64 -2.59 1.23
CA SER A 46 22.48 -1.59 0.18
C SER A 46 21.01 -1.27 -0.10
N ASP A 47 20.17 -2.30 -0.23
CA ASP A 47 18.72 -2.13 -0.43
C ASP A 47 18.07 -1.47 0.78
N TYR A 48 18.52 -1.76 2.00
CA TYR A 48 18.04 -1.10 3.22
C TYR A 48 18.31 0.41 3.20
N LEU A 49 19.48 0.84 2.75
CA LEU A 49 19.80 2.27 2.65
C LEU A 49 18.94 2.97 1.60
N VAL A 50 18.68 2.32 0.46
CA VAL A 50 17.78 2.84 -0.58
C VAL A 50 16.35 2.95 -0.06
N LEU A 51 15.87 1.90 0.62
CA LEU A 51 14.55 1.91 1.26
C LEU A 51 14.45 3.01 2.32
N LEU A 52 15.51 3.21 3.11
CA LEU A 52 15.55 4.23 4.16
C LEU A 52 15.49 5.64 3.60
N ASP A 53 16.26 5.92 2.55
CA ASP A 53 16.18 7.19 1.84
C ASP A 53 14.75 7.42 1.30
N PHE A 54 14.17 6.42 0.65
CA PHE A 54 12.81 6.51 0.09
C PHE A 54 11.71 6.69 1.16
N ILE A 55 11.79 6.01 2.31
CA ILE A 55 10.82 6.18 3.39
C ILE A 55 10.94 7.57 4.02
N CYS A 56 12.15 8.07 4.22
CA CYS A 56 12.40 9.41 4.77
C CYS A 56 11.91 10.51 3.83
N TYR A 57 12.22 10.37 2.54
CA TYR A 57 11.97 11.36 1.49
C TYR A 57 11.21 10.72 0.31
N PRO A 58 9.94 10.31 0.52
CA PRO A 58 9.19 9.63 -0.52
C PRO A 58 8.86 10.61 -1.63
N GLU A 59 9.55 10.50 -2.75
CA GLU A 59 9.22 11.20 -3.98
C GLU A 59 8.44 10.26 -4.90
N VAL A 60 7.18 10.57 -5.16
CA VAL A 60 6.31 9.75 -6.02
C VAL A 60 5.75 10.60 -7.15
N LYS A 61 5.85 10.10 -8.39
CA LYS A 61 5.22 10.71 -9.57
C LYS A 61 4.10 9.81 -10.08
N ILE A 62 2.89 10.37 -10.14
CA ILE A 62 1.72 9.68 -10.66
C ILE A 62 1.55 9.99 -12.15
N ASN A 63 1.50 8.94 -12.97
CA ASN A 63 1.26 9.02 -14.40
C ASN A 63 -0.08 8.33 -14.71
N LEU A 64 -1.08 9.12 -15.12
CA LEU A 64 -2.39 8.60 -15.55
C LEU A 64 -2.36 8.33 -17.05
N VAL A 65 -2.28 7.05 -17.43
CA VAL A 65 -1.92 6.61 -18.79
C VAL A 65 -2.88 5.53 -19.32
N PRO A 66 -2.99 5.31 -20.63
CA PRO A 66 -3.68 4.15 -21.20
C PRO A 66 -2.92 2.83 -20.95
N GLU A 67 -3.58 1.70 -21.20
CA GLU A 67 -3.00 0.36 -21.00
C GLU A 67 -1.68 0.13 -21.72
N GLN A 68 -1.56 0.61 -22.96
CA GLN A 68 -0.40 0.36 -23.82
C GLN A 68 0.90 0.93 -23.23
N GLU A 69 0.82 2.05 -22.51
CA GLU A 69 1.98 2.64 -21.84
C GLU A 69 2.46 1.76 -20.68
N ILE A 70 1.55 1.14 -19.94
CA ILE A 70 1.91 0.20 -18.87
C ILE A 70 2.47 -1.10 -19.46
N LEU A 71 1.88 -1.62 -20.54
CA LEU A 71 2.38 -2.81 -21.22
C LEU A 71 3.80 -2.63 -21.76
N ALA A 72 4.16 -1.41 -22.17
CA ALA A 72 5.52 -1.08 -22.60
C ALA A 72 6.57 -1.19 -21.48
N LEU A 73 6.14 -1.24 -20.22
CA LEU A 73 7.00 -1.40 -19.03
C LEU A 73 7.13 -2.87 -18.59
N ALA A 74 6.53 -3.82 -19.30
CA ALA A 74 6.59 -5.24 -18.95
C ALA A 74 8.04 -5.73 -18.79
N GLY A 75 8.30 -6.46 -17.69
CA GLY A 75 9.64 -6.94 -17.33
C GLY A 75 10.58 -5.89 -16.74
N LYS A 76 10.10 -4.65 -16.54
CA LYS A 76 10.86 -3.55 -15.92
C LYS A 76 10.08 -2.82 -14.83
N ALA A 77 8.82 -3.21 -14.61
CA ALA A 77 7.91 -2.59 -13.67
C ALA A 77 7.06 -3.65 -12.98
N HIS A 78 6.67 -3.36 -11.74
CA HIS A 78 5.80 -4.22 -10.95
C HIS A 78 4.36 -4.01 -11.39
N LEU A 79 3.82 -4.97 -12.15
CA LEU A 79 2.45 -4.88 -12.66
C LEU A 79 1.42 -5.24 -11.60
N VAL A 80 0.31 -4.50 -11.55
CA VAL A 80 -0.84 -4.78 -10.71
C VAL A 80 -2.00 -5.25 -11.58
N ILE A 81 -2.45 -6.48 -11.33
CA ILE A 81 -3.62 -7.08 -11.97
C ILE A 81 -4.69 -7.24 -10.90
N ASP A 82 -5.82 -6.58 -11.08
CA ASP A 82 -6.97 -6.71 -10.20
C ASP A 82 -7.78 -7.95 -10.57
N ASN A 83 -8.18 -8.75 -9.58
CA ASN A 83 -8.97 -9.96 -9.80
C ASN A 83 -10.44 -9.71 -10.18
N GLY A 84 -10.86 -8.43 -10.27
CA GLY A 84 -12.17 -8.07 -10.81
C GLY A 84 -13.36 -8.33 -9.90
N HIS A 85 -13.14 -8.69 -8.63
CA HIS A 85 -14.21 -9.00 -7.69
C HIS A 85 -15.15 -7.81 -7.36
N THR A 86 -14.75 -6.58 -7.66
CA THR A 86 -15.54 -5.37 -7.32
C THR A 86 -16.06 -4.62 -8.55
N GLU A 87 -15.17 -4.21 -9.45
CA GLU A 87 -15.49 -3.25 -10.52
C GLU A 87 -15.31 -3.82 -11.94
N PHE A 88 -14.67 -4.99 -12.07
CA PHE A 88 -14.37 -5.59 -13.38
C PHE A 88 -15.11 -6.92 -13.59
N HIS A 89 -16.17 -7.17 -12.83
CA HIS A 89 -17.10 -8.30 -13.04
C HIS A 89 -16.42 -9.68 -13.17
N GLY A 90 -15.36 -9.92 -12.38
CA GLY A 90 -14.58 -11.15 -12.39
C GLY A 90 -13.51 -11.24 -13.48
N VAL A 91 -13.33 -10.19 -14.28
CA VAL A 91 -12.28 -10.12 -15.31
C VAL A 91 -10.97 -9.62 -14.69
N GLN A 92 -9.92 -10.43 -14.80
CA GLN A 92 -8.57 -10.00 -14.43
C GLN A 92 -8.14 -8.83 -15.30
N THR A 93 -7.82 -7.70 -14.67
CA THR A 93 -7.59 -6.44 -15.37
C THR A 93 -6.29 -5.82 -14.90
N LEU A 94 -5.35 -5.58 -15.81
CA LEU A 94 -4.16 -4.76 -15.55
C LEU A 94 -4.62 -3.34 -15.21
N THR A 95 -4.29 -2.85 -14.02
CA THR A 95 -4.80 -1.56 -13.48
C THR A 95 -3.71 -0.53 -13.25
N ALA A 96 -2.53 -0.96 -12.82
CA ALA A 96 -1.42 -0.08 -12.47
C ALA A 96 -0.06 -0.77 -12.64
N ALA A 97 1.00 0.01 -12.61
CA ALA A 97 2.37 -0.46 -12.49
C ALA A 97 3.25 0.55 -11.74
N SER A 98 4.41 0.10 -11.26
CA SER A 98 5.43 0.96 -10.66
C SER A 98 6.81 0.52 -11.13
N GLU A 99 7.70 1.50 -11.32
CA GLU A 99 9.13 1.19 -11.43
C GLU A 99 9.66 0.65 -10.10
N SER A 100 10.86 0.06 -10.12
CA SER A 100 11.51 -0.32 -8.86
C SER A 100 12.04 0.90 -8.12
N ILE A 101 11.99 0.87 -6.79
CA ILE A 101 12.77 1.80 -5.96
C ILE A 101 14.24 1.37 -5.84
N PHE A 102 14.55 0.11 -6.16
CA PHE A 102 15.89 -0.45 -6.05
C PHE A 102 16.67 -0.30 -7.35
N PRO A 103 18.02 -0.30 -7.31
CA PRO A 103 18.84 -0.15 -8.51
C PRO A 103 18.61 -1.23 -9.57
N GLU A 104 18.23 -2.43 -9.14
CA GLU A 104 17.93 -3.56 -10.01
C GLU A 104 16.45 -3.94 -9.88
N PHE A 105 15.79 -4.11 -11.03
CA PHE A 105 14.43 -4.64 -11.05
C PHE A 105 14.41 -6.10 -10.60
N ARG A 106 13.47 -6.42 -9.71
CA ARG A 106 13.24 -7.77 -9.17
C ARG A 106 11.74 -7.97 -9.03
N GLU A 107 11.24 -9.18 -9.24
CA GLU A 107 9.85 -9.47 -8.91
C GLU A 107 9.68 -9.64 -7.40
N GLU A 108 8.52 -9.27 -6.88
CA GLU A 108 8.17 -9.47 -5.47
C GLU A 108 7.79 -10.94 -5.24
N THR A 109 8.36 -11.58 -4.22
CA THR A 109 8.26 -13.04 -3.99
C THR A 109 7.63 -13.44 -2.65
N LEU A 110 7.06 -12.50 -1.91
CA LEU A 110 6.44 -12.72 -0.59
C LEU A 110 4.97 -13.14 -0.69
N THR A 111 4.30 -12.87 -1.81
CA THR A 111 2.93 -13.33 -2.06
C THR A 111 2.88 -14.84 -2.24
N ASP A 112 1.88 -15.48 -1.63
CA ASP A 112 1.54 -16.86 -1.94
C ASP A 112 0.37 -16.87 -2.92
N PRO A 113 0.59 -17.13 -4.22
CA PRO A 113 -0.50 -17.16 -5.20
C PRO A 113 -1.54 -18.26 -4.93
N THR A 114 -1.23 -19.22 -4.06
CA THR A 114 -2.13 -20.30 -3.63
C THR A 114 -2.78 -20.04 -2.26
N GLY A 115 -2.26 -19.05 -1.52
CA GLY A 115 -2.62 -18.73 -0.15
C GLY A 115 -4.00 -18.10 -0.05
N LYS A 116 -5.04 -18.93 -0.02
CA LYS A 116 -6.36 -18.50 0.48
C LYS A 116 -6.22 -18.26 1.98
N SER A 117 -6.17 -17.00 2.40
CA SER A 117 -6.39 -16.68 3.80
C SER A 117 -7.87 -16.82 4.13
N ASP A 118 -8.16 -17.57 5.20
CA ASP A 118 -9.50 -17.76 5.74
C ASP A 118 -10.07 -16.47 6.38
N ALA A 119 -9.23 -15.47 6.67
CA ALA A 119 -9.64 -14.20 7.25
C ALA A 119 -9.50 -13.06 6.23
N PRO A 120 -10.53 -12.22 6.01
CA PRO A 120 -10.45 -11.09 5.09
C PRO A 120 -9.64 -9.94 5.73
N ILE A 121 -8.33 -10.12 5.82
CA ILE A 121 -7.42 -9.06 6.26
C ILE A 121 -7.40 -7.97 5.20
N ARG A 122 -7.63 -6.73 5.62
CA ARG A 122 -7.68 -5.55 4.75
C ARG A 122 -6.92 -4.42 5.38
N GLN A 123 -6.28 -3.62 4.54
CA GLN A 123 -5.77 -2.31 4.90
C GLN A 123 -6.75 -1.24 4.40
N TYR A 124 -7.05 -0.26 5.25
CA TYR A 124 -7.92 0.85 4.88
C TYR A 124 -7.09 2.09 4.57
N LEU A 125 -7.48 2.77 3.48
CA LEU A 125 -7.03 4.10 3.12
C LEU A 125 -8.21 5.04 3.29
N ILE A 126 -8.16 5.96 4.23
CA ILE A 126 -9.28 6.82 4.62
C ILE A 126 -8.95 8.26 4.22
N PHE A 127 -9.83 8.89 3.46
CA PHE A 127 -9.61 10.22 2.88
C PHE A 127 -10.63 11.22 3.41
N SER A 128 -10.18 12.43 3.72
CA SER A 128 -11.11 13.55 3.92
C SER A 128 -11.65 14.03 2.58
N LYS A 129 -12.97 14.22 2.49
CA LYS A 129 -13.65 14.84 1.35
C LYS A 129 -13.89 16.33 1.52
N GLU A 130 -13.38 16.94 2.59
CA GLU A 130 -13.52 18.38 2.86
C GLU A 130 -13.06 19.22 1.67
N LYS A 131 -11.96 18.78 1.06
CA LYS A 131 -11.53 19.19 -0.27
C LYS A 131 -11.41 17.93 -1.11
N LYS A 132 -12.35 17.73 -2.04
CA LYS A 132 -12.36 16.55 -2.91
C LYS A 132 -11.07 16.52 -3.73
N PRO A 133 -10.20 15.49 -3.58
CA PRO A 133 -8.95 15.45 -4.32
C PRO A 133 -9.17 15.12 -5.80
N SER A 134 -8.25 15.59 -6.66
CA SER A 134 -8.16 15.09 -8.04
C SER A 134 -7.75 13.61 -8.05
N LYS A 135 -7.82 12.96 -9.23
CA LYS A 135 -7.38 11.56 -9.37
C LYS A 135 -5.90 11.39 -9.01
N GLU A 136 -5.06 12.27 -9.54
CA GLU A 136 -3.62 12.31 -9.28
C GLU A 136 -3.34 12.55 -7.80
N ARG A 137 -4.02 13.54 -7.19
CA ARG A 137 -3.84 13.87 -5.78
C ARG A 137 -4.27 12.71 -4.87
N ALA A 138 -5.37 12.01 -5.18
CA ALA A 138 -5.79 10.85 -4.40
C ALA A 138 -4.78 9.69 -4.49
N CYS A 139 -4.20 9.45 -5.68
CA CYS A 139 -3.13 8.47 -5.87
C CYS A 139 -1.86 8.84 -5.11
N GLU A 140 -1.45 10.10 -5.14
CA GLU A 140 -0.30 10.62 -4.40
C GLU A 140 -0.52 10.46 -2.88
N MET A 141 -1.67 10.92 -2.38
CA MET A 141 -2.07 10.74 -0.97
C MET A 141 -2.03 9.26 -0.55
N ALA A 142 -2.56 8.36 -1.39
CA ALA A 142 -2.52 6.92 -1.13
C ALA A 142 -1.08 6.38 -1.07
N ALA A 143 -0.21 6.79 -2.00
CA ALA A 143 1.18 6.37 -2.03
C ALA A 143 1.96 6.85 -0.80
N HIS A 144 1.81 8.12 -0.41
CA HIS A 144 2.44 8.68 0.78
C HIS A 144 1.93 8.05 2.08
N ALA A 145 0.62 7.82 2.20
CA ALA A 145 0.05 7.13 3.36
C ALA A 145 0.57 5.69 3.42
N GLN A 146 0.63 5.00 2.28
CA GLN A 146 1.07 3.62 2.19
C GLN A 146 2.54 3.44 2.58
N VAL A 147 3.46 4.25 2.05
CA VAL A 147 4.89 4.08 2.34
C VAL A 147 5.18 4.31 3.82
N ARG A 148 4.53 5.31 4.43
CA ARG A 148 4.67 5.60 5.86
C ARG A 148 4.07 4.50 6.72
N GLN A 149 2.88 4.02 6.38
CA GLN A 149 2.26 2.92 7.10
C GLN A 149 3.05 1.62 6.98
N LEU A 150 3.59 1.32 5.80
CA LEU A 150 4.41 0.13 5.59
C LEU A 150 5.70 0.19 6.42
N ALA A 151 6.31 1.37 6.56
CA ALA A 151 7.46 1.56 7.45
C ALA A 151 7.11 1.24 8.92
N VAL A 152 5.96 1.73 9.39
CA VAL A 152 5.44 1.48 10.75
C VAL A 152 5.11 0.00 10.98
N ASP A 153 4.52 -0.66 9.98
CA ASP A 153 4.14 -2.07 10.00
C ASP A 153 5.37 -2.99 10.02
N LEU A 154 6.37 -2.67 9.20
CA LEU A 154 7.62 -3.43 9.09
C LEU A 154 8.59 -3.18 10.24
N GLN A 155 8.34 -2.17 11.09
CA GLN A 155 9.20 -1.80 12.22
C GLN A 155 10.68 -1.69 11.84
N TRP A 156 10.90 -1.07 10.68
CA TRP A 156 12.20 -0.93 10.02
C TRP A 156 13.29 -0.24 10.85
N GLU A 157 12.91 0.59 11.83
CA GLU A 157 13.81 1.22 12.81
C GLU A 157 14.38 0.23 13.83
N CYS A 158 13.72 -0.92 14.03
CA CYS A 158 14.13 -1.99 14.92
C CYS A 158 14.93 -3.08 14.20
N ALA A 159 15.40 -2.82 12.99
CA ALA A 159 16.09 -3.81 12.18
C ALA A 159 17.49 -4.13 12.76
N LEU A 160 17.88 -5.40 12.63
CA LEU A 160 19.16 -5.92 13.08
C LEU A 160 20.13 -6.04 11.91
N PHE A 161 21.36 -5.58 12.09
CA PHE A 161 22.41 -5.73 11.09
C PHE A 161 23.14 -7.06 11.30
N GLU A 162 22.99 -7.97 10.34
CA GLU A 162 23.60 -9.31 10.33
C GLU A 162 24.50 -9.43 9.08
N GLY A 163 25.76 -9.00 9.20
CA GLY A 163 26.70 -8.99 8.08
C GLY A 163 26.26 -8.06 6.94
N ASP A 164 26.05 -8.62 5.75
CA ASP A 164 25.58 -7.90 4.55
C ASP A 164 24.06 -7.74 4.50
N PHE A 165 23.34 -8.28 5.48
CA PHE A 165 21.89 -8.23 5.54
C PHE A 165 21.40 -7.36 6.69
N VAL A 166 20.23 -6.79 6.46
CA VAL A 166 19.41 -6.16 7.49
C VAL A 166 18.19 -7.05 7.69
N VAL A 167 17.92 -7.45 8.92
CA VAL A 167 16.85 -8.37 9.29
C VAL A 167 15.79 -7.62 10.08
N LEU A 168 14.56 -7.65 9.59
CA LEU A 168 13.44 -7.03 10.27
C LEU A 168 12.99 -7.87 11.47
N PRO A 169 12.35 -7.25 12.49
CA PRO A 169 11.72 -8.01 13.56
C PRO A 169 10.61 -8.92 13.00
N PRO A 170 10.17 -9.92 13.79
CA PRO A 170 9.02 -10.75 13.43
C PRO A 170 7.80 -9.88 13.07
N LEU A 171 7.13 -10.22 11.97
CA LEU A 171 5.93 -9.53 11.54
C LEU A 171 4.79 -9.84 12.50
N ASN A 172 3.85 -8.91 12.66
CA ASN A 172 2.60 -9.26 13.32
C ASN A 172 1.82 -10.28 12.42
N PRO A 173 1.00 -11.17 13.00
CA PRO A 173 0.30 -12.20 12.23
C PRO A 173 -0.64 -11.66 11.14
N GLN A 174 -1.29 -10.53 11.38
CA GLN A 174 -2.20 -9.90 10.42
C GLN A 174 -1.45 -9.34 9.21
N LEU A 175 -0.30 -8.71 9.42
CA LEU A 175 0.59 -8.21 8.39
C LEU A 175 1.15 -9.36 7.56
N GLU A 176 1.66 -10.42 8.20
CA GLU A 176 2.14 -11.60 7.47
C GLU A 176 1.01 -12.19 6.59
N CYS A 177 -0.17 -12.38 7.16
CA CYS A 177 -1.33 -12.88 6.44
C CYS A 177 -1.71 -11.96 5.27
N TRP A 178 -1.70 -10.65 5.47
CA TRP A 178 -1.98 -9.65 4.44
C TRP A 178 -0.94 -9.67 3.31
N LEU A 179 0.35 -9.77 3.62
CA LEU A 179 1.43 -9.87 2.65
C LEU A 179 1.27 -11.11 1.77
N ARG A 180 0.98 -12.26 2.40
CA ARG A 180 0.76 -13.52 1.67
C ARG A 180 -0.50 -13.50 0.81
N SER A 181 -1.53 -12.78 1.24
CA SER A 181 -2.86 -12.73 0.59
C SER A 181 -3.01 -11.64 -0.49
N GLY A 182 -1.90 -11.11 -1.02
CA GLY A 182 -1.92 -10.09 -2.08
C GLY A 182 -2.34 -8.69 -1.61
N TYR A 183 -2.21 -8.41 -0.31
CA TYR A 183 -2.26 -7.08 0.30
C TYR A 183 -3.47 -6.22 -0.09
N GLY A 184 -4.68 -6.80 0.03
CA GLY A 184 -5.94 -6.14 -0.28
C GLY A 184 -6.13 -4.81 0.46
N LYS A 185 -6.50 -3.77 -0.30
CA LYS A 185 -6.71 -2.40 0.18
C LYS A 185 -8.12 -1.91 -0.13
N ILE A 186 -8.68 -1.12 0.79
CA ILE A 186 -9.99 -0.50 0.63
C ILE A 186 -9.86 1.01 0.86
N ALA A 187 -10.25 1.81 -0.13
CA ALA A 187 -10.31 3.25 0.02
C ALA A 187 -11.73 3.71 0.39
N VAL A 188 -11.83 4.37 1.54
CA VAL A 188 -13.06 4.96 2.09
C VAL A 188 -12.85 6.44 2.39
N SER A 189 -13.91 7.11 2.81
CA SER A 189 -13.90 8.55 3.01
C SER A 189 -14.78 9.00 4.16
N VAL A 190 -14.33 10.10 4.76
CA VAL A 190 -15.04 10.91 5.75
C VAL A 190 -15.31 12.29 5.17
N THR A 191 -16.22 13.05 5.76
CA THR A 191 -16.66 14.34 5.22
C THR A 191 -15.66 15.45 5.50
N THR A 192 -15.05 15.43 6.70
CA THR A 192 -14.18 16.51 7.19
C THR A 192 -12.81 16.01 7.63
N GLN A 193 -11.80 16.87 7.65
CA GLN A 193 -10.49 16.56 8.23
C GLN A 193 -10.61 16.24 9.73
N LYS A 194 -11.52 16.93 10.43
CA LYS A 194 -11.81 16.65 11.85
C LYS A 194 -12.32 15.22 12.05
N GLU A 195 -13.24 14.74 11.20
CA GLU A 195 -13.70 13.34 11.24
C GLU A 195 -12.57 12.35 10.97
N LEU A 196 -11.61 12.71 10.12
CA LEU A 196 -10.45 11.86 9.83
C LEU A 196 -9.53 11.71 11.05
N VAL A 197 -9.25 12.81 11.75
CA VAL A 197 -8.48 12.80 13.01
C VAL A 197 -9.21 12.00 14.09
N GLN A 198 -10.53 12.15 14.20
CA GLN A 198 -11.32 11.35 15.14
C GLN A 198 -11.33 9.86 14.79
N ALA A 199 -11.31 9.52 13.50
CA ALA A 199 -11.17 8.14 13.07
C ALA A 199 -9.80 7.58 13.43
N ASP A 200 -8.74 8.35 13.24
CA ASP A 200 -7.36 8.01 13.64
C ASP A 200 -7.25 7.71 15.15
N GLU A 201 -7.77 8.61 16.00
CA GLU A 201 -7.81 8.43 17.46
C GLU A 201 -8.53 7.14 17.87
N LYS A 202 -9.69 6.86 17.25
CA LYS A 202 -10.47 5.63 17.53
C LYS A 202 -9.74 4.38 17.07
N LEU A 203 -9.09 4.42 15.91
CA LEU A 203 -8.34 3.29 15.36
C LEU A 203 -7.09 3.01 16.21
N CYS A 204 -6.36 4.05 16.65
CA CYS A 204 -5.25 3.92 17.59
C CYS A 204 -5.67 3.35 18.95
N GLY A 205 -6.95 3.50 19.33
CA GLY A 205 -7.50 2.90 20.54
C GLY A 205 -7.71 1.38 20.45
N ILE A 206 -7.61 0.78 19.26
CA ILE A 206 -7.71 -0.68 19.07
C ILE A 206 -6.34 -1.31 19.35
N GLU A 207 -6.31 -2.29 20.24
CA GLU A 207 -5.08 -2.99 20.61
C GLU A 207 -4.34 -3.55 19.38
N GLY A 208 -3.05 -3.21 19.26
CA GLY A 208 -2.18 -3.66 18.16
C GLY A 208 -2.42 -2.97 16.81
N MET A 209 -3.43 -2.11 16.69
CA MET A 209 -3.64 -1.30 15.50
C MET A 209 -2.66 -0.12 15.48
N LYS A 210 -2.06 0.13 14.34
CA LYS A 210 -1.31 1.35 14.07
C LYS A 210 -1.92 2.06 12.89
N THR A 211 -1.76 3.37 12.85
CA THR A 211 -2.25 4.20 11.77
C THR A 211 -1.23 5.27 11.45
N THR A 212 -1.29 5.77 10.22
CA THR A 212 -0.44 6.87 9.76
C THR A 212 -1.30 7.90 9.07
N LEU A 213 -1.40 9.08 9.69
CA LEU A 213 -2.00 10.26 9.11
C LEU A 213 -0.95 11.03 8.30
N VAL A 214 -1.24 11.31 7.03
CA VAL A 214 -0.36 12.07 6.14
C VAL A 214 -1.07 13.30 5.58
N ALA A 215 -0.33 14.40 5.49
CA ALA A 215 -0.74 15.61 4.78
C ALA A 215 -0.05 15.67 3.43
N VAL A 216 -0.83 15.91 2.37
CA VAL A 216 -0.32 16.16 1.02
C VAL A 216 -0.93 17.47 0.54
N GLY A 217 -0.14 18.54 0.58
CA GLY A 217 -0.65 19.90 0.43
C GLY A 217 -1.62 20.26 1.56
N ASP A 218 -2.85 20.59 1.21
CA ASP A 218 -3.93 20.95 2.15
C ASP A 218 -4.92 19.80 2.42
N SER A 219 -4.61 18.60 1.95
CA SER A 219 -5.46 17.41 2.03
C SER A 219 -4.87 16.36 2.97
N LEU A 220 -5.72 15.63 3.69
CA LEU A 220 -5.31 14.58 4.64
C LEU A 220 -5.77 13.19 4.19
N ALA A 221 -4.89 12.20 4.33
CA ALA A 221 -5.19 10.78 4.20
C ALA A 221 -4.67 10.01 5.41
N LEU A 222 -5.32 8.89 5.70
CA LEU A 222 -4.98 7.99 6.79
C LEU A 222 -4.81 6.58 6.20
N ALA A 223 -3.74 5.89 6.57
CA ALA A 223 -3.60 4.46 6.31
C ALA A 223 -3.62 3.68 7.64
N THR A 224 -4.21 2.49 7.63
CA THR A 224 -4.22 1.59 8.79
C THR A 224 -3.20 0.47 8.62
N SER A 225 -2.75 -0.15 9.71
CA SER A 225 -2.18 -1.49 9.62
C SER A 225 -3.23 -2.46 9.05
N PRO A 226 -2.81 -3.55 8.41
CA PRO A 226 -3.73 -4.61 8.01
C PRO A 226 -4.43 -5.22 9.22
N ALA A 227 -5.75 -5.35 9.14
CA ALA A 227 -6.54 -5.97 10.21
C ALA A 227 -7.72 -6.76 9.65
N ILE A 228 -8.32 -7.61 10.49
CA ILE A 228 -9.56 -8.33 10.16
C ILE A 228 -10.67 -7.29 9.94
N ALA A 229 -11.33 -7.32 8.78
CA ALA A 229 -12.34 -6.33 8.42
C ALA A 229 -13.45 -6.16 9.48
N ALA A 230 -13.85 -7.24 10.16
CA ALA A 230 -14.84 -7.21 11.23
C ALA A 230 -14.41 -6.34 12.42
N HIS A 231 -13.12 -6.29 12.75
CA HIS A 231 -12.61 -5.45 13.86
C HIS A 231 -12.66 -3.96 13.54
N LEU A 232 -12.75 -3.61 12.25
CA LEU A 232 -12.80 -2.22 11.78
C LEU A 232 -14.20 -1.77 11.43
N ALA A 233 -15.19 -2.66 11.45
CA ALA A 233 -16.54 -2.39 10.95
C ALA A 233 -17.24 -1.28 11.74
N ASP A 234 -17.03 -1.20 13.05
CA ASP A 234 -17.67 -0.17 13.90
C ASP A 234 -17.20 1.25 13.57
N ILE A 235 -15.97 1.39 13.07
CA ILE A 235 -15.40 2.69 12.69
C ILE A 235 -15.64 2.94 11.20
N THR A 236 -15.32 1.96 10.35
CA THR A 236 -15.29 2.12 8.89
C THR A 236 -16.61 1.81 8.20
N GLY A 237 -17.54 1.09 8.85
CA GLY A 237 -18.80 0.64 8.25
C GLY A 237 -19.77 1.77 7.90
N SER A 238 -19.64 2.93 8.57
CA SER A 238 -20.39 4.14 8.25
C SER A 238 -19.74 5.00 7.16
N MET A 239 -18.47 4.71 6.81
CA MET A 239 -17.72 5.47 5.82
C MET A 239 -18.13 5.11 4.40
N LYS A 240 -18.11 6.10 3.51
CA LYS A 240 -18.44 5.88 2.10
C LYS A 240 -17.19 5.49 1.33
N LEU A 241 -17.32 4.60 0.35
CA LEU A 241 -16.25 4.35 -0.62
C LEU A 241 -15.85 5.69 -1.28
N LEU A 242 -14.55 5.90 -1.46
CA LEU A 242 -14.01 7.18 -1.96
C LEU A 242 -14.48 7.48 -3.38
#